data_AF-A0A370DGB4-F1
#
_entry.id   AF-A0A370DGB4-F1
#
_cell.length_a   1.000
_cell.length_b   1.000
_cell.length_c   1.000
_cell.angle_alpha   90.00
_cell.angle_beta   90.00
_cell.angle_gamma   90.00
#
_symmetry.space_group_name_H-M   'P 1'
#
loop_
_entity.id
_entity.type
_entity.pdbx_description
1 polymer ?
#
loop_
_entity_poly.entity_id
_entity_poly.type
_entity_poly.pdbx_seq_one_letter_code
_entity_poly.pdbx_strand_id
1 'polypeptide(L)'
;MAGYAESAEESCIREVFGDFCLGGSMNNQLTKRAVQRKPQQRGERSGVIYSVDRDKIYVMAFKGTIYKVLRTYEPATQVAFKDFKRRLQGKYGKSVDQSQYPTYAHSTAGKIGAIRRGDVVNHIGTIQLSRFFHSQ
;
A
#
# COMPACT_ATOMS: atom_id res chain seq x y z
N MET A 1 -40.26 -11.35 20.11
CA MET A 1 -39.32 -10.38 19.51
C MET A 1 -37.92 -10.96 19.62
N ALA A 2 -37.45 -11.66 18.59
CA ALA A 2 -36.05 -12.07 18.50
C ALA A 2 -35.42 -11.19 17.43
N GLY A 3 -34.47 -10.34 17.86
CA GLY A 3 -33.73 -9.45 16.98
C GLY A 3 -32.89 -10.26 16.01
N TYR A 4 -33.03 -9.97 14.72
CA TYR A 4 -32.10 -10.42 13.71
C TYR A 4 -30.77 -9.72 13.99
N ALA A 5 -29.82 -10.49 14.54
CA ALA A 5 -28.42 -10.14 14.43
C ALA A 5 -28.08 -10.22 12.94
N GLU A 6 -28.12 -9.09 12.26
CA GLU A 6 -27.55 -8.92 10.94
C GLU A 6 -26.04 -9.15 11.10
N SER A 7 -25.59 -10.41 11.00
CA SER A 7 -24.19 -10.68 10.71
C SER A 7 -23.98 -10.13 9.31
N ALA A 8 -23.53 -8.88 9.22
CA ALA A 8 -23.02 -8.32 7.98
C ALA A 8 -22.00 -9.32 7.46
N GLU A 9 -22.42 -10.12 6.48
CA GLU A 9 -21.58 -11.10 5.82
C GLU A 9 -20.31 -10.38 5.46
N GLU A 10 -19.16 -10.91 5.89
CA GLU A 10 -17.86 -10.38 5.51
C GLU A 10 -17.78 -10.47 3.99
N SER A 11 -18.22 -9.41 3.29
CA SER A 11 -18.24 -9.34 1.83
C SER A 11 -16.81 -9.18 1.37
N CYS A 12 -16.07 -10.29 1.40
CA CYS A 12 -14.71 -10.32 0.97
C CYS A 12 -14.70 -10.40 -0.54
N ILE A 13 -14.81 -9.24 -1.18
CA ILE A 13 -14.90 -9.14 -2.64
C ILE A 13 -13.59 -9.63 -3.26
N ARG A 14 -12.46 -9.24 -2.66
CA ARG A 14 -11.14 -9.64 -3.16
C ARG A 14 -10.06 -9.55 -2.09
N GLU A 15 -9.30 -10.63 -1.99
CA GLU A 15 -8.08 -10.66 -1.20
C GLU A 15 -6.93 -9.91 -1.91
N VAL A 16 -6.20 -9.12 -1.14
CA VAL A 16 -5.08 -8.29 -1.58
C VAL A 16 -3.90 -8.54 -0.64
N PHE A 17 -2.76 -8.88 -1.25
CA PHE A 17 -1.50 -9.20 -0.54
C PHE A 17 -1.56 -10.36 0.46
N GLY A 18 -2.57 -11.24 0.41
CA GLY A 18 -2.68 -12.40 1.31
C GLY A 18 -3.45 -12.14 2.61
N ASP A 19 -3.51 -10.86 3.02
CA ASP A 19 -3.82 -10.51 4.41
C ASP A 19 -4.95 -9.47 4.55
N PHE A 20 -5.42 -8.90 3.44
CA PHE A 20 -6.40 -7.81 3.45
C PHE A 20 -7.53 -8.10 2.48
N CYS A 21 -8.76 -7.83 2.88
CA CYS A 21 -9.88 -7.99 1.98
C CYS A 21 -10.57 -6.67 1.60
N LEU A 22 -10.67 -6.41 0.30
CA LEU A 22 -11.51 -5.35 -0.25
C LEU A 22 -12.98 -5.72 -0.07
N GLY A 23 -13.80 -4.76 0.39
CA GLY A 23 -15.18 -4.99 0.83
C GLY A 23 -15.30 -5.47 2.27
N GLY A 24 -14.18 -5.91 2.88
CA GLY A 24 -14.14 -6.34 4.28
C GLY A 24 -14.20 -5.19 5.29
N SER A 25 -14.51 -5.53 6.54
CA SER A 25 -14.58 -4.57 7.66
C SER A 25 -13.20 -4.18 8.20
N MET A 26 -12.95 -2.88 8.31
CA MET A 26 -11.76 -2.32 8.96
C MET A 26 -11.66 -2.74 10.42
N ASN A 27 -12.78 -2.79 11.16
CA ASN A 27 -12.75 -3.20 12.56
C ASN A 27 -12.25 -4.64 12.71
N ASN A 28 -12.74 -5.54 11.86
CA ASN A 28 -12.29 -6.93 11.86
C ASN A 28 -10.81 -7.05 11.46
N GLN A 29 -10.35 -6.25 10.49
CA GLN A 29 -8.93 -6.19 10.16
C GLN A 29 -8.06 -5.76 11.35
N LEU A 30 -8.51 -4.78 12.14
CA LEU A 30 -7.81 -4.31 13.33
C LEU A 30 -7.81 -5.35 14.46
N THR A 31 -8.86 -6.16 14.58
CA THR A 31 -8.91 -7.29 15.50
C THR A 31 -7.96 -8.41 15.08
N LYS A 32 -7.92 -8.76 13.78
CA LYS A 32 -7.04 -9.79 13.23
C LYS A 32 -5.56 -9.40 13.32
N ARG A 33 -5.25 -8.10 13.18
CA ARG A 33 -3.88 -7.60 13.19
C ARG A 33 -3.78 -6.27 13.91
N ALA A 34 -3.13 -6.32 15.08
CA ALA A 34 -2.81 -5.14 15.86
C ALA A 34 -1.95 -4.15 15.06
N VAL A 35 -2.24 -2.87 15.24
CA VAL A 35 -1.58 -1.76 14.55
C VAL A 35 -0.66 -1.03 15.52
N GLN A 36 0.55 -0.71 15.06
CA GLN A 36 1.53 0.02 15.89
C GLN A 36 1.13 1.49 16.09
N ARG A 37 0.33 2.03 15.17
CA ARG A 37 -0.20 3.39 15.23
C ARG A 37 -1.71 3.36 15.20
N LYS A 38 -2.34 4.27 15.94
CA LYS A 38 -3.80 4.42 15.92
C LYS A 38 -4.27 4.70 14.49
N PRO A 39 -5.39 4.10 14.05
CA PRO A 39 -6.00 4.43 12.78
C PRO A 39 -6.25 5.94 12.68
N GLN A 40 -5.94 6.53 11.53
CA GLN A 40 -6.29 7.91 11.22
C GLN A 40 -7.73 7.95 10.72
N GLN A 41 -8.52 8.87 11.25
CA GLN A 41 -9.91 9.11 10.82
C GLN A 41 -10.08 10.54 10.32
N ARG A 42 -10.84 10.69 9.25
CA ARG A 42 -11.28 11.96 8.69
C ARG A 42 -12.72 11.81 8.18
N GLY A 43 -13.68 12.18 9.02
CA GLY A 43 -15.10 11.91 8.77
C GLY A 43 -15.34 10.41 8.63
N GLU A 44 -16.01 10.01 7.55
CA GLU A 44 -16.30 8.59 7.26
C GLU A 44 -15.09 7.82 6.71
N ARG A 45 -14.00 8.51 6.37
CA ARG A 45 -12.77 7.87 5.88
C ARG A 45 -11.88 7.50 7.05
N SER A 46 -11.38 6.28 7.04
CA SER A 46 -10.36 5.82 7.98
C SER A 46 -9.20 5.19 7.22
N GLY A 47 -8.01 5.25 7.81
CA GLY A 47 -6.81 4.67 7.23
C GLY A 47 -5.89 4.14 8.31
N VAL A 48 -5.21 3.03 8.03
CA VAL A 48 -4.19 2.49 8.91
C VAL A 48 -2.96 2.08 8.11
N ILE A 49 -1.81 2.17 8.77
CA ILE A 49 -0.51 1.88 8.17
C ILE A 49 0.13 0.75 8.97
N TYR A 50 0.42 -0.36 8.29
CA TYR A 50 1.21 -1.47 8.81
C TYR A 50 2.64 -1.35 8.31
N SER A 51 3.62 -1.39 9.22
CA SER A 51 5.03 -1.53 8.86
C SER A 51 5.38 -3.01 8.70
N VAL A 52 6.02 -3.37 7.58
CA VAL A 52 6.54 -4.72 7.32
C VAL A 52 7.99 -4.56 6.90
N ASP A 53 8.91 -4.73 7.85
CA ASP A 53 10.33 -4.39 7.71
C ASP A 53 10.54 -2.94 7.24
N ARG A 54 11.01 -2.75 5.99
CA ARG A 54 11.19 -1.44 5.33
C ARG A 54 9.99 -1.02 4.48
N ASP A 55 9.03 -1.91 4.30
CA ASP A 55 7.82 -1.65 3.52
C ASP A 55 6.70 -1.12 4.40
N LYS A 56 5.72 -0.46 3.77
CA LYS A 56 4.50 0.00 4.45
C LYS A 56 3.27 -0.46 3.68
N ILE A 57 2.24 -0.86 4.41
CA ILE A 57 0.94 -1.21 3.85
C ILE A 57 -0.11 -0.26 4.39
N TYR A 58 -0.69 0.54 3.50
CA TYR A 58 -1.77 1.46 3.77
C TYR A 58 -3.10 0.79 3.44
N VAL A 59 -3.95 0.64 4.45
CA VAL A 59 -5.32 0.14 4.30
C VAL A 59 -6.26 1.32 4.51
N MET A 60 -7.13 1.59 3.55
CA MET A 60 -8.09 2.69 3.59
C MET A 60 -9.50 2.13 3.55
N ALA A 61 -10.35 2.68 4.42
CA ALA A 61 -11.75 2.34 4.51
C ALA A 61 -12.64 3.59 4.45
N PHE A 62 -13.86 3.39 3.97
CA PHE A 62 -14.93 4.39 3.93
C PHE A 62 -16.16 3.77 4.58
N LYS A 63 -16.74 4.46 5.58
CA LYS A 63 -17.81 3.93 6.44
C LYS A 63 -17.47 2.56 7.07
N GLY A 64 -16.18 2.35 7.37
CA GLY A 64 -15.68 1.10 7.93
C GLY A 64 -15.38 -0.01 6.91
N THR A 65 -15.73 0.16 5.63
CA THR A 65 -15.48 -0.83 4.57
C THR A 65 -14.17 -0.54 3.84
N ILE A 66 -13.28 -1.53 3.77
CA ILE A 66 -11.97 -1.41 3.10
C ILE A 66 -12.19 -1.30 1.59
N TYR A 67 -11.80 -0.17 1.00
CA TYR A 67 -11.94 0.07 -0.44
C TYR A 67 -10.61 0.14 -1.17
N LYS A 68 -9.49 0.34 -0.44
CA LYS A 68 -8.17 0.44 -1.04
C LYS A 68 -7.09 -0.09 -0.11
N VAL A 69 -6.23 -0.94 -0.66
CA VAL A 69 -5.01 -1.41 -0.01
C VAL A 69 -3.84 -1.07 -0.90
N LEU A 70 -2.81 -0.50 -0.30
CA LEU A 70 -1.61 -0.08 -0.97
C LEU A 70 -0.39 -0.61 -0.22
N ARG A 71 0.52 -1.28 -0.92
CA ARG A 71 1.86 -1.55 -0.40
C ARG A 71 2.88 -0.65 -1.08
N THR A 72 3.69 0.03 -0.28
CA THR A 72 4.87 0.78 -0.72
C THR A 72 6.11 -0.01 -0.33
N TYR A 73 7.08 -0.01 -1.22
CA TYR A 73 8.34 -0.73 -1.04
C TYR A 73 9.50 0.26 -0.95
N GLU A 74 10.53 -0.07 -0.19
CA GLU A 74 11.74 0.75 -0.07
C GLU A 74 12.99 -0.09 -0.41
N PRO A 75 13.26 -0.36 -1.71
CA PRO A 75 14.42 -1.14 -2.11
C PRO A 75 15.73 -0.37 -1.89
N ALA A 76 16.72 -1.06 -1.32
CA ALA A 76 17.99 -0.48 -0.92
C ALA A 76 18.88 0.02 -2.08
N THR A 77 18.66 -0.44 -3.31
CA THR A 77 19.46 -0.06 -4.49
C THR A 77 18.60 0.10 -5.74
N GLN A 78 19.10 0.83 -6.75
CA GLN A 78 18.38 1.01 -8.00
C GLN A 78 18.22 -0.28 -8.82
N VAL A 79 19.20 -1.19 -8.73
CA VAL A 79 19.13 -2.49 -9.40
C VAL A 79 18.02 -3.33 -8.74
N ALA A 80 18.04 -3.41 -7.41
CA ALA A 80 16.98 -4.07 -6.65
C ALA A 80 15.60 -3.47 -6.96
N PHE A 81 15.50 -2.14 -7.07
CA PHE A 81 14.26 -1.48 -7.48
C PHE A 81 13.77 -1.91 -8.86
N LYS A 82 14.63 -1.91 -9.89
CA LYS A 82 14.24 -2.28 -11.26
C LYS A 82 13.80 -3.75 -11.34
N ASP A 83 14.54 -4.65 -10.71
CA ASP A 83 14.20 -6.07 -10.69
C ASP A 83 12.90 -6.32 -9.94
N PHE A 84 12.74 -5.66 -8.79
CA PHE A 84 11.55 -5.77 -7.99
C PHE A 84 10.32 -5.19 -8.71
N LYS A 85 10.46 -4.03 -9.37
CA LYS A 85 9.43 -3.44 -10.23
C LYS A 85 9.00 -4.39 -11.35
N ARG A 86 9.95 -4.99 -12.06
CA ARG A 86 9.66 -5.98 -13.11
C ARG A 86 8.89 -7.19 -12.57
N ARG A 87 9.31 -7.72 -11.42
CA ARG A 87 8.64 -8.86 -10.77
C ARG A 87 7.21 -8.51 -10.35
N LEU A 88 7.01 -7.33 -9.74
CA LEU A 88 5.69 -6.86 -9.34
C LEU A 88 4.78 -6.60 -10.53
N GLN A 89 5.32 -6.06 -11.63
CA GLN A 89 4.56 -5.84 -12.85
C GLN A 89 4.05 -7.15 -13.44
N GLY A 90 4.86 -8.20 -13.42
CA GLY A 90 4.44 -9.54 -13.84
C GLY A 90 3.32 -10.13 -12.97
N LYS A 91 3.34 -9.91 -11.65
CA LYS A 91 2.36 -10.50 -10.72
C LYS A 91 1.07 -9.68 -10.57
N TYR A 92 1.16 -8.36 -10.65
CA TYR A 92 0.06 -7.46 -10.27
C TYR A 92 -0.36 -6.47 -11.37
N GLY A 93 0.34 -6.40 -12.50
CA GLY A 93 0.05 -5.50 -13.60
C GLY A 93 0.79 -4.15 -13.50
N LYS A 94 0.25 -3.10 -14.15
CA LYS A 94 0.93 -1.80 -14.25
C LYS A 94 1.25 -1.21 -12.87
N SER A 95 2.41 -0.56 -12.75
CA SER A 95 2.88 0.07 -11.51
C SER A 95 3.33 1.51 -11.76
N VAL A 96 3.15 2.39 -10.78
CA VAL A 96 3.65 3.78 -10.82
C VAL A 96 4.91 3.89 -9.96
N ASP A 97 5.94 4.52 -10.53
CA ASP A 97 7.19 4.88 -9.86
C ASP A 97 7.09 6.32 -9.38
N GLN A 98 7.13 6.54 -8.07
CA GLN A 98 7.05 7.87 -7.46
C GLN A 98 8.42 8.38 -6.95
N SER A 99 9.52 7.75 -7.37
CA SER A 99 10.86 8.17 -6.97
C SER A 99 11.17 9.57 -7.51
N GLN A 100 11.62 10.49 -6.66
CA GLN A 100 11.98 11.86 -7.06
C GLN A 100 13.50 12.04 -7.01
N TYR A 101 14.11 12.27 -8.17
CA TYR A 101 15.55 12.46 -8.29
C TYR A 101 15.91 13.94 -8.48
N PRO A 102 17.11 14.37 -8.05
CA PRO A 102 17.67 15.68 -8.42
C PRO A 102 17.66 15.90 -9.92
N THR A 103 17.56 17.16 -10.35
CA THR A 103 17.58 17.54 -11.77
C THR A 103 18.82 17.01 -12.48
N TYR A 104 19.99 16.96 -11.86
CA TYR A 104 21.19 16.43 -12.53
C TYR A 104 21.15 14.90 -12.77
N ALA A 105 20.26 14.14 -12.13
CA ALA A 105 20.26 12.68 -12.08
C ALA A 105 19.31 12.04 -13.11
N HIS A 106 19.50 12.37 -14.40
CA HIS A 106 18.65 11.84 -15.48
C HIS A 106 19.06 10.45 -15.98
N SER A 107 20.36 10.14 -15.98
CA SER A 107 20.89 8.85 -16.45
C SER A 107 20.82 7.77 -15.35
N THR A 108 20.91 6.48 -15.73
CA THR A 108 20.95 5.39 -14.73
C THR A 108 22.14 5.57 -13.78
N ALA A 109 23.33 5.88 -14.29
CA ALA A 109 24.50 6.15 -13.46
C ALA A 109 24.32 7.37 -12.54
N GLY A 110 23.71 8.45 -13.06
CA GLY A 110 23.39 9.65 -12.27
C GLY A 110 22.41 9.37 -11.14
N LYS A 111 21.39 8.53 -11.39
CA LYS A 111 20.46 8.05 -10.37
C LYS A 111 21.17 7.20 -9.33
N ILE A 112 22.00 6.23 -9.70
CA ILE A 112 22.81 5.45 -8.73
C ILE A 112 23.70 6.37 -7.88
N GLY A 113 24.33 7.38 -8.50
CA GLY A 113 25.15 8.36 -7.80
C GLY A 113 24.36 9.19 -6.79
N ALA A 114 23.21 9.74 -7.19
CA ALA A 114 22.32 10.50 -6.30
C ALA A 114 21.82 9.65 -5.12
N ILE A 115 21.52 8.38 -5.37
CA ILE A 115 21.13 7.40 -4.35
C ILE A 115 22.23 7.22 -3.31
N ARG A 116 23.46 6.96 -3.76
CA ARG A 116 24.60 6.73 -2.86
C ARG A 116 24.95 7.94 -2.02
N ARG A 117 24.69 9.15 -2.53
CA ARG A 117 24.93 10.41 -1.81
C ARG A 117 23.79 10.82 -0.88
N GLY A 118 22.63 10.16 -0.96
CA GLY A 118 21.46 10.53 -0.17
C GLY A 118 20.72 11.76 -0.71
N ASP A 119 21.00 12.19 -1.95
CA ASP A 119 20.45 13.42 -2.55
C ASP A 119 18.97 13.28 -2.98
N VAL A 120 18.34 12.13 -2.72
CA VAL A 120 17.00 11.79 -3.21
C VAL A 120 15.95 12.23 -2.17
N VAL A 121 15.18 13.27 -2.51
CA VAL A 121 14.21 13.93 -1.60
C VAL A 121 13.04 13.03 -1.21
N ASN A 122 12.65 12.09 -2.08
CA ASN A 122 11.71 11.02 -1.74
C ASN A 122 12.40 9.66 -1.90
N HIS A 123 12.39 8.86 -0.84
CA HIS A 123 13.10 7.58 -0.77
C HIS A 123 12.89 6.74 -2.02
N ILE A 124 14.00 6.17 -2.47
CA ILE A 124 14.11 5.41 -3.70
C ILE A 124 13.18 4.23 -3.62
N GLY A 125 12.37 4.09 -4.66
CA GLY A 125 11.71 2.85 -4.96
C GLY A 125 10.37 2.62 -4.29
N THR A 126 9.69 3.72 -3.91
CA THR A 126 8.26 3.72 -3.64
C THR A 126 7.49 3.27 -4.89
N ILE A 127 7.23 1.97 -4.99
CA ILE A 127 6.31 1.40 -5.99
C ILE A 127 4.93 1.40 -5.36
N GLN A 128 4.03 2.19 -5.95
CA GLN A 128 2.65 2.19 -5.54
C GLN A 128 1.89 1.08 -6.30
N LEU A 129 1.57 -0.03 -5.63
CA LEU A 129 0.62 -1.01 -6.14
C LEU A 129 -0.76 -0.75 -5.53
N SER A 130 -1.61 -0.08 -6.30
CA SER A 130 -3.01 0.13 -5.93
C SER A 130 -3.90 -0.75 -6.80
N ARG A 131 -4.60 -1.71 -6.18
CA ARG A 131 -5.83 -2.25 -6.76
C ARG A 131 -6.99 -1.41 -6.25
N PHE A 132 -7.71 -0.80 -7.18
CA PHE A 132 -8.95 -0.10 -6.92
C PHE A 132 -10.10 -1.02 -7.27
N PHE A 133 -11.10 -1.10 -6.40
CA PHE A 133 -12.43 -1.52 -6.81
C PHE A 133 -13.15 -0.27 -7.31
N HIS A 134 -13.55 -0.25 -8.58
CA HIS A 134 -14.61 0.66 -9.02
C HIS A 134 -15.91 -0.04 -8.62
N SER A 135 -16.58 0.44 -7.57
CA SER A 135 -18.03 0.26 -7.51
C SER A 135 -18.58 1.12 -8.65
N GLN A 136 -19.23 0.48 -9.62
CA GLN A 136 -20.26 1.18 -10.37
C GLN A 136 -21.40 1.58 -9.42
#